data_AF-A0A199XSR9-F1
#
_entry.id   AF-A0A199XSR9-F1
#
_cell.length_a   1.000
_cell.length_b   1.000
_cell.length_c   1.000
_cell.angle_alpha   90.00
_cell.angle_beta   90.00
_cell.angle_gamma   90.00
#
_symmetry.space_group_name_H-M   'P 1'
#
loop_
_entity.id
_entity.type
_entity.pdbx_description
1 polymer ?
#
loop_
_entity_poly.entity_id
_entity_poly.type
_entity_poly.pdbx_seq_one_letter_code
_entity_poly.pdbx_strand_id
1 'polypeptide(L)'
;MAYKIINNFLNKHFQEIESVVLFGSYIDNPNKANDIDLLLISKNFLYSIKESFIFEDKKINVIKLNITEVFAILAKHYQQGDFYKLVFTRGVIIKDKLKDVQFVKNYINNSYPKKDAIIIANGLNECQYKIAESIEVLCNPLTLTAYFTIYSTVIFNIIDWVLLTNNIHNVKADNKYKSLFFKKQFPNENSKIENLILVAQENNQKIFLKELEYLTKELNIPIKEKYSNDLIFDDYSQSSLILYIEKLFDFNEIQQLIDKIKFENNELQFYIYQVDEDNQEEAGCYIVIDNSNLEIDNNKLKWITFFQNLFSNQQYTFPYNNIFCYPEIKFIGKENLKLVTQLLTNNCNTIHNNKFTKETYFLRCITEYILKYDIKIDDIYNYYLGKLNAKTRSSNYLTKNQKTTEIKFTSANQINEKRLLQLFRKTEKLNFNIYFPIFNDVPIWFHFQVIDLIISIILKNDFQKLFYIHCLKQINVQVSKL
;
A
#
# COMPACT_ATOMS: atom_id res chain seq x y z
N MET A 1 -4.88 -4.37 -37.35
CA MET A 1 -4.06 -3.44 -36.54
C MET A 1 -3.84 -4.11 -35.19
N ALA A 2 -2.62 -4.58 -34.92
CA ALA A 2 -2.35 -5.26 -33.64
C ALA A 2 -2.67 -4.30 -32.48
N TYR A 3 -3.32 -4.80 -31.42
CA TYR A 3 -3.62 -4.06 -30.19
C TYR A 3 -4.59 -2.86 -30.31
N LYS A 4 -5.55 -2.88 -31.26
CA LYS A 4 -6.53 -1.79 -31.46
C LYS A 4 -7.26 -1.39 -30.16
N ILE A 5 -7.76 -2.36 -29.39
CA ILE A 5 -8.48 -2.11 -28.13
C ILE A 5 -7.57 -1.42 -27.09
N ILE A 6 -6.30 -1.84 -26.99
CA ILE A 6 -5.30 -1.24 -26.09
C ILE A 6 -5.03 0.21 -26.50
N ASN A 7 -4.82 0.47 -27.80
CA ASN A 7 -4.56 1.83 -28.28
C ASN A 7 -5.76 2.76 -28.05
N ASN A 8 -6.99 2.28 -28.28
CA ASN A 8 -8.20 3.03 -27.97
C ASN A 8 -8.31 3.34 -26.46
N PHE A 9 -8.06 2.34 -25.61
CA PHE A 9 -8.06 2.48 -24.17
C PHE A 9 -7.04 3.52 -23.69
N LEU A 10 -5.79 3.41 -24.14
CA LEU A 10 -4.72 4.33 -23.78
C LEU A 10 -5.02 5.77 -24.27
N ASN A 11 -5.57 5.94 -25.47
CA ASN A 11 -5.95 7.26 -25.97
C ASN A 11 -7.13 7.89 -25.21
N LYS A 12 -7.96 7.09 -24.54
CA LYS A 12 -9.06 7.60 -23.72
C LYS A 12 -8.63 7.90 -22.29
N HIS A 13 -7.85 7.00 -21.67
CA HIS A 13 -7.57 7.04 -20.24
C HIS A 13 -6.15 7.50 -19.89
N PHE A 14 -5.21 7.41 -20.83
CA PHE A 14 -3.77 7.63 -20.59
C PHE A 14 -3.08 8.32 -21.78
N GLN A 15 -3.62 9.45 -22.24
CA GLN A 15 -3.22 10.12 -23.49
C GLN A 15 -1.70 10.42 -23.58
N GLU A 16 -1.10 10.78 -22.46
CA GLU A 16 0.30 11.20 -22.40
C GLU A 16 1.28 10.09 -22.03
N ILE A 17 0.80 8.85 -21.82
CA ILE A 17 1.64 7.77 -21.28
C ILE A 17 2.92 7.58 -22.08
N GLU A 18 4.05 7.51 -21.39
CA GLU A 18 5.37 7.49 -22.01
C GLU A 18 5.74 6.07 -22.44
N SER A 19 5.41 5.09 -21.59
CA SER A 19 5.83 3.70 -21.75
C SER A 19 4.73 2.72 -21.35
N VAL A 20 4.58 1.67 -22.16
CA VAL A 20 3.54 0.64 -22.01
C VAL A 20 4.12 -0.73 -22.37
N VAL A 21 3.98 -1.67 -21.45
CA VAL A 21 4.29 -3.09 -21.64
C VAL A 21 3.02 -3.90 -21.49
N LEU A 22 2.65 -4.64 -22.52
CA LEU A 22 1.63 -5.67 -22.44
C LEU A 22 2.25 -6.92 -21.81
N PHE A 23 1.57 -7.52 -20.84
CA PHE A 23 1.98 -8.79 -20.23
C PHE A 23 0.79 -9.73 -19.99
N GLY A 24 1.05 -10.90 -19.43
CA GLY A 24 0.00 -11.88 -19.11
C GLY A 24 -0.53 -12.65 -20.32
N SER A 25 -1.68 -13.29 -20.12
CA SER A 25 -2.27 -14.28 -21.05
C SER A 25 -2.65 -13.71 -22.42
N TYR A 26 -2.88 -12.38 -22.49
CA TYR A 26 -3.25 -11.70 -23.72
C TYR A 26 -2.10 -11.65 -24.75
N ILE A 27 -0.83 -11.78 -24.33
CA ILE A 27 0.29 -11.92 -25.28
C ILE A 27 0.13 -13.18 -26.11
N ASP A 28 -0.16 -14.30 -25.45
CA ASP A 28 -0.11 -15.62 -26.06
C ASP A 28 -1.41 -15.95 -26.82
N ASN A 29 -2.57 -15.50 -26.31
CA ASN A 29 -3.87 -15.79 -26.93
C ASN A 29 -4.90 -14.66 -26.79
N PRO A 30 -4.80 -13.59 -27.60
CA PRO A 30 -5.68 -12.42 -27.53
C PRO A 30 -7.19 -12.74 -27.61
N ASN A 31 -7.56 -13.79 -28.34
CA ASN A 31 -8.97 -14.16 -28.57
C ASN A 31 -9.59 -14.92 -27.39
N LYS A 32 -8.76 -15.57 -26.55
CA LYS A 32 -9.21 -16.38 -25.40
C LYS A 32 -8.92 -15.74 -24.04
N ALA A 33 -8.05 -14.73 -23.99
CA ALA A 33 -7.73 -14.04 -22.76
C ALA A 33 -8.97 -13.36 -22.16
N ASN A 34 -9.18 -13.58 -20.87
CA ASN A 34 -10.31 -13.02 -20.12
C ASN A 34 -10.12 -11.51 -19.87
N ASP A 35 -8.86 -11.09 -19.75
CA ASP A 35 -8.44 -9.74 -19.46
C ASP A 35 -7.19 -9.35 -20.26
N ILE A 36 -6.83 -8.07 -20.16
CA ILE A 36 -5.62 -7.47 -20.75
C ILE A 36 -4.81 -6.87 -19.62
N ASP A 37 -3.58 -7.33 -19.42
CA ASP A 37 -2.69 -6.79 -18.39
C ASP A 37 -1.66 -5.82 -18.99
N LEU A 38 -1.67 -4.58 -18.51
CA LEU A 38 -0.79 -3.52 -18.98
C LEU A 38 0.06 -2.99 -17.83
N LEU A 39 1.36 -2.83 -18.08
CA LEU A 39 2.27 -2.09 -17.23
C LEU A 39 2.51 -0.72 -17.89
N LEU A 40 2.02 0.33 -17.27
CA LEU A 40 2.21 1.71 -17.70
C LEU A 40 3.34 2.31 -16.86
N ILE A 41 4.28 2.98 -17.51
CA ILE A 41 5.38 3.65 -16.84
C ILE A 41 5.43 5.11 -17.26
N SER A 42 5.48 6.01 -16.28
CA SER A 42 5.69 7.43 -16.51
C SER A 42 6.30 8.10 -15.30
N LYS A 43 7.09 9.14 -15.51
CA LYS A 43 7.51 10.04 -14.42
C LYS A 43 6.37 10.89 -13.85
N ASN A 44 5.26 11.01 -14.59
CA ASN A 44 4.10 11.82 -14.20
C ASN A 44 3.17 11.07 -13.24
N PHE A 45 3.35 9.76 -13.06
CA PHE A 45 2.62 9.03 -12.03
C PHE A 45 3.16 9.40 -10.66
N LEU A 46 2.29 9.83 -9.75
CA LEU A 46 2.71 10.20 -8.41
C LEU A 46 3.16 8.99 -7.58
N TYR A 47 2.61 7.80 -7.86
CA TYR A 47 2.93 6.55 -7.19
C TYR A 47 2.60 5.33 -8.08
N SER A 48 3.13 4.17 -7.68
CA SER A 48 2.83 2.89 -8.32
C SER A 48 1.54 2.27 -7.78
N ILE A 49 0.58 1.92 -8.65
CA ILE A 49 -0.74 1.37 -8.26
C ILE A 49 -1.28 0.36 -9.27
N LYS A 50 -2.16 -0.55 -8.83
CA LYS A 50 -2.96 -1.42 -9.68
C LYS A 50 -4.39 -0.88 -9.80
N GLU A 51 -4.88 -0.80 -11.03
CA GLU A 51 -6.26 -0.41 -11.35
C GLU A 51 -6.89 -1.43 -12.29
N SER A 52 -8.21 -1.56 -12.26
CA SER A 52 -8.96 -2.44 -13.17
C SER A 52 -10.07 -1.64 -13.85
N PHE A 53 -10.16 -1.77 -15.15
CA PHE A 53 -11.13 -1.09 -16.00
C PHE A 53 -11.98 -2.10 -16.76
N ILE A 54 -13.22 -1.73 -17.05
CA ILE A 54 -14.03 -2.40 -18.06
C ILE A 54 -14.07 -1.47 -19.27
N PHE A 55 -13.55 -1.93 -20.41
CA PHE A 55 -13.48 -1.15 -21.65
C PHE A 55 -13.77 -2.03 -22.86
N GLU A 56 -14.75 -1.65 -23.68
CA GLU A 56 -15.20 -2.42 -24.85
C GLU A 56 -15.42 -3.92 -24.53
N ASP A 57 -16.17 -4.20 -23.45
CA ASP A 57 -16.51 -5.55 -22.94
C ASP A 57 -15.30 -6.44 -22.56
N LYS A 58 -14.13 -5.83 -22.37
CA LYS A 58 -12.94 -6.49 -21.83
C LYS A 58 -12.51 -5.85 -20.51
N LYS A 59 -12.09 -6.70 -19.58
CA LYS A 59 -11.40 -6.24 -18.37
C LYS A 59 -9.95 -5.89 -18.75
N ILE A 60 -9.51 -4.69 -18.38
CA ILE A 60 -8.13 -4.24 -18.57
C ILE A 60 -7.56 -3.94 -17.19
N ASN A 61 -6.57 -4.74 -16.77
CA ASN A 61 -5.84 -4.50 -15.54
C ASN A 61 -4.61 -3.67 -15.88
N VAL A 62 -4.38 -2.62 -15.10
CA VAL A 62 -3.32 -1.66 -15.31
C VAL A 62 -2.46 -1.61 -14.07
N ILE A 63 -1.16 -1.87 -14.21
CA ILE A 63 -0.14 -1.53 -13.22
C ILE A 63 0.51 -0.23 -13.67
N LYS A 64 0.34 0.84 -12.89
CA LYS A 64 1.07 2.10 -13.09
C LYS A 64 2.35 2.03 -12.27
N LEU A 65 3.48 2.36 -12.86
CA LEU A 65 4.75 2.56 -12.14
C LEU A 65 5.31 3.95 -12.40
N ASN A 66 5.71 4.65 -11.35
CA ASN A 66 6.60 5.78 -11.54
C ASN A 66 7.99 5.28 -11.96
N ILE A 67 8.58 5.88 -13.01
CA ILE A 67 9.90 5.49 -13.50
C ILE A 67 10.99 5.54 -12.42
N THR A 68 10.91 6.49 -11.48
CA THR A 68 11.89 6.62 -10.39
C THR A 68 11.83 5.45 -9.39
N GLU A 69 10.74 4.69 -9.39
CA GLU A 69 10.47 3.60 -8.44
C GLU A 69 10.85 2.23 -8.99
N VAL A 70 11.02 2.11 -10.31
CA VAL A 70 11.18 0.82 -10.99
C VAL A 70 12.33 0.00 -10.39
N PHE A 71 13.48 0.62 -10.11
CA PHE A 71 14.62 -0.11 -9.54
C PHE A 71 14.43 -0.46 -8.06
N ALA A 72 13.74 0.37 -7.28
CA ALA A 72 13.42 0.07 -5.89
C ALA A 72 12.42 -1.10 -5.82
N ILE A 73 11.41 -1.09 -6.69
CA ILE A 73 10.44 -2.18 -6.84
C ILE A 73 11.16 -3.45 -7.26
N LEU A 74 12.04 -3.40 -8.26
CA LEU A 74 12.85 -4.55 -8.66
C LEU A 74 13.73 -5.05 -7.50
N ALA A 75 14.42 -4.18 -6.77
CA ALA A 75 15.27 -4.57 -5.65
C ALA A 75 14.50 -5.21 -4.47
N LYS A 76 13.27 -4.73 -4.19
CA LYS A 76 12.39 -5.32 -3.18
C LYS A 76 11.83 -6.67 -3.67
N HIS A 77 11.38 -6.69 -4.92
CA HIS A 77 10.86 -7.89 -5.57
C HIS A 77 11.91 -8.99 -5.63
N TYR A 78 13.17 -8.67 -5.92
CA TYR A 78 14.29 -9.60 -5.90
C TYR A 78 14.36 -10.49 -4.65
N GLN A 79 13.92 -10.01 -3.48
CA GLN A 79 13.90 -10.78 -2.23
C GLN A 79 12.61 -11.57 -2.00
N GLN A 80 11.52 -11.23 -2.70
CA GLN A 80 10.14 -11.63 -2.40
C GLN A 80 9.41 -12.27 -3.61
N GLY A 81 10.04 -12.38 -4.79
CA GLY A 81 9.47 -12.98 -6.01
C GLY A 81 10.23 -12.57 -7.29
N ASP A 82 9.79 -12.95 -8.49
CA ASP A 82 10.37 -12.44 -9.77
C ASP A 82 9.34 -11.91 -10.79
N PHE A 83 8.09 -11.66 -10.41
CA PHE A 83 7.01 -11.11 -11.24
C PHE A 83 7.42 -9.87 -12.06
N TYR A 84 7.87 -8.76 -11.44
CA TYR A 84 8.22 -7.56 -12.23
C TYR A 84 9.38 -7.81 -13.19
N LYS A 85 10.36 -8.63 -12.78
CA LYS A 85 11.42 -9.09 -13.68
C LYS A 85 10.86 -9.85 -14.88
N LEU A 86 9.88 -10.74 -14.68
CA LEU A 86 9.18 -11.45 -15.75
C LEU A 86 8.40 -10.49 -16.65
N VAL A 87 7.67 -9.53 -16.08
CA VAL A 87 6.93 -8.51 -16.85
C VAL A 87 7.89 -7.72 -17.75
N PHE A 88 9.01 -7.21 -17.21
CA PHE A 88 9.99 -6.45 -18.00
C PHE A 88 10.73 -7.31 -19.05
N THR A 89 10.99 -8.59 -18.76
CA THR A 89 11.76 -9.45 -19.68
C THR A 89 10.90 -10.13 -20.74
N ARG A 90 9.72 -10.64 -20.37
CA ARG A 90 8.80 -11.39 -21.25
C ARG A 90 7.68 -10.53 -21.83
N GLY A 91 7.36 -9.40 -21.21
CA GLY A 91 6.33 -8.50 -21.72
C GLY A 91 6.66 -7.93 -23.10
N VAL A 92 5.61 -7.63 -23.87
CA VAL A 92 5.68 -6.99 -25.18
C VAL A 92 5.63 -5.48 -25.00
N ILE A 93 6.67 -4.78 -25.41
CA ILE A 93 6.71 -3.31 -25.35
C ILE A 93 5.80 -2.75 -26.45
N ILE A 94 4.68 -2.15 -26.05
CA ILE A 94 3.70 -1.52 -26.95
C ILE A 94 4.11 -0.08 -27.26
N LYS A 95 4.66 0.63 -26.26
CA LYS A 95 5.11 2.01 -26.35
C LYS A 95 6.31 2.21 -25.42
N ASP A 96 7.34 2.92 -25.86
CA ASP A 96 8.49 3.26 -25.02
C ASP A 96 9.18 4.52 -25.58
N LYS A 97 8.59 5.70 -25.31
CA LYS A 97 9.04 6.96 -25.91
C LYS A 97 10.46 7.33 -25.51
N LEU A 98 10.83 7.08 -24.25
CA LEU A 98 12.11 7.49 -23.66
C LEU A 98 13.15 6.35 -23.60
N LYS A 99 12.78 5.14 -24.06
CA LYS A 99 13.59 3.92 -23.97
C LYS A 99 13.85 3.45 -22.54
N ASP A 100 13.02 3.88 -21.61
CA ASP A 100 13.13 3.56 -20.19
C ASP A 100 12.85 2.07 -19.93
N VAL A 101 11.83 1.51 -20.61
CA VAL A 101 11.51 0.08 -20.48
C VAL A 101 12.64 -0.75 -21.05
N GLN A 102 13.16 -0.36 -22.22
CA GLN A 102 14.28 -1.04 -22.84
C GLN A 102 15.54 -0.97 -21.97
N PHE A 103 15.80 0.16 -21.31
CA PHE A 103 16.89 0.31 -20.35
C PHE A 103 16.74 -0.65 -19.17
N VAL A 104 15.56 -0.67 -18.55
CA VAL A 104 15.26 -1.58 -17.41
C VAL A 104 15.39 -3.04 -17.83
N LYS A 105 14.87 -3.41 -19.00
CA LYS A 105 14.99 -4.77 -19.57
C LYS A 105 16.46 -5.16 -19.78
N ASN A 106 17.27 -4.24 -20.32
CA ASN A 106 18.71 -4.47 -20.51
C ASN A 106 19.44 -4.61 -19.17
N TYR A 107 19.13 -3.76 -18.18
CA TYR A 107 19.66 -3.87 -16.82
C TYR A 107 19.34 -5.24 -16.20
N ILE A 108 18.08 -5.69 -16.34
CA ILE A 108 17.65 -7.00 -15.85
C ILE A 108 18.45 -8.14 -16.49
N ASN A 109 18.67 -8.08 -17.80
CA ASN A 109 19.38 -9.15 -18.52
C ASN A 109 20.88 -9.19 -18.22
N ASN A 110 21.49 -8.02 -17.98
CA ASN A 110 22.95 -7.88 -17.93
C ASN A 110 23.52 -7.77 -16.51
N SER A 111 22.84 -7.07 -15.61
CA SER A 111 23.40 -6.63 -14.33
C SER A 111 22.57 -7.03 -13.11
N TYR A 112 21.31 -7.40 -13.30
CA TYR A 112 20.45 -7.81 -12.19
C TYR A 112 20.91 -9.15 -11.61
N PRO A 113 21.04 -9.26 -10.27
CA PRO A 113 21.63 -10.44 -9.66
C PRO A 113 20.89 -11.73 -10.06
N LYS A 114 21.63 -12.67 -10.67
CA LYS A 114 21.15 -14.02 -10.94
C LYS A 114 21.39 -14.86 -9.70
N LYS A 115 20.48 -14.81 -8.72
CA LYS A 115 20.52 -15.76 -7.59
C LYS A 115 19.63 -16.95 -7.92
N ASP A 116 20.24 -17.97 -8.51
CA ASP A 116 19.59 -19.23 -8.89
C ASP A 116 18.83 -19.84 -7.71
N ALA A 117 19.36 -19.75 -6.49
CA ALA A 117 18.72 -20.27 -5.28
C ALA A 117 17.36 -19.62 -4.94
N ILE A 118 17.19 -18.31 -5.17
CA ILE A 118 15.92 -17.60 -4.89
C ILE A 118 14.91 -17.90 -6.00
N ILE A 119 15.35 -17.96 -7.26
CA ILE A 119 14.51 -18.36 -8.40
C ILE A 119 13.97 -19.77 -8.20
N ILE A 120 14.84 -20.69 -7.77
CA ILE A 120 14.48 -22.07 -7.46
C ILE A 120 13.49 -22.11 -6.30
N ALA A 121 13.77 -21.43 -5.18
CA ALA A 121 12.86 -21.36 -4.04
C ALA A 121 11.46 -20.83 -4.42
N ASN A 122 11.40 -19.78 -5.24
CA ASN A 122 10.13 -19.19 -5.68
C ASN A 122 9.38 -20.07 -6.67
N GLY A 123 10.07 -20.68 -7.63
CA GLY A 123 9.45 -21.63 -8.55
C GLY A 123 8.91 -22.86 -7.81
N LEU A 124 9.64 -23.35 -6.80
CA LEU A 124 9.18 -24.42 -5.93
C LEU A 124 7.89 -24.03 -5.18
N ASN A 125 7.83 -22.81 -4.65
CA ASN A 125 6.63 -22.28 -4.00
C ASN A 125 5.44 -22.13 -4.98
N GLU A 126 5.69 -21.67 -6.21
CA GLU A 126 4.66 -21.55 -7.25
C GLU A 126 4.10 -22.93 -7.64
N CYS A 127 4.96 -23.93 -7.82
CA CYS A 127 4.53 -25.30 -8.08
C CYS A 127 3.66 -25.86 -6.94
N GLN A 128 4.06 -25.67 -5.68
CA GLN A 128 3.27 -26.08 -4.51
C GLN A 128 1.88 -25.44 -4.52
N TYR A 129 1.83 -24.12 -4.73
CA TYR A 129 0.58 -23.37 -4.77
C TYR A 129 -0.34 -23.86 -5.89
N LYS A 130 0.17 -23.98 -7.11
CA LYS A 130 -0.63 -24.38 -8.28
C LYS A 130 -1.15 -25.80 -8.18
N ILE A 131 -0.37 -26.71 -7.58
CA ILE A 131 -0.81 -28.08 -7.30
C ILE A 131 -1.92 -28.06 -6.25
N ALA A 132 -1.77 -27.31 -5.15
CA ALA A 132 -2.79 -27.21 -4.10
C ALA A 132 -4.11 -26.59 -4.62
N GLU A 133 -4.02 -25.47 -5.35
CA GLU A 133 -5.17 -24.81 -6.01
C GLU A 133 -5.89 -25.78 -6.95
N SER A 134 -5.13 -26.54 -7.74
CA SER A 134 -5.72 -27.53 -8.66
C SER A 134 -6.38 -28.69 -7.92
N ILE A 135 -5.81 -29.18 -6.82
CA ILE A 135 -6.41 -30.22 -5.97
C ILE A 135 -7.75 -29.75 -5.42
N GLU A 136 -7.82 -28.52 -4.90
CA GLU A 136 -9.06 -27.91 -4.38
C GLU A 136 -10.15 -27.87 -5.46
N VAL A 137 -9.80 -27.46 -6.68
CA VAL A 137 -10.75 -27.44 -7.81
C VAL A 137 -11.16 -28.86 -8.23
N LEU A 138 -10.23 -29.80 -8.24
CA LEU A 138 -10.47 -31.22 -8.55
C LEU A 138 -11.33 -31.93 -7.49
N CYS A 139 -11.56 -31.36 -6.31
CA CYS A 139 -12.53 -31.91 -5.35
C CYS A 139 -13.99 -31.67 -5.77
N ASN A 140 -14.25 -30.77 -6.72
CA ASN A 140 -15.59 -30.43 -7.20
C ASN A 140 -15.91 -31.13 -8.53
N PRO A 141 -17.20 -31.39 -8.87
CA PRO A 141 -17.56 -31.92 -10.18
C PRO A 141 -17.16 -30.96 -11.31
N LEU A 142 -16.43 -31.47 -12.31
CA LEU A 142 -15.93 -30.67 -13.43
C LEU A 142 -16.47 -31.15 -14.77
N THR A 143 -16.61 -30.23 -15.72
CA THR A 143 -16.81 -30.59 -17.13
C THR A 143 -15.55 -31.23 -17.69
N LEU A 144 -15.67 -32.05 -18.74
CA LEU A 144 -14.54 -32.74 -19.36
C LEU A 144 -13.43 -31.79 -19.83
N THR A 145 -13.79 -30.61 -20.34
CA THR A 145 -12.86 -29.57 -20.78
C THR A 145 -12.16 -28.87 -19.60
N ALA A 146 -12.89 -28.59 -18.51
CA ALA A 146 -12.32 -28.03 -17.30
C ALA A 146 -11.36 -29.03 -16.64
N TYR A 147 -11.78 -30.29 -16.51
CA TYR A 147 -10.97 -31.39 -16.00
C TYR A 147 -9.68 -31.55 -16.81
N PHE A 148 -9.76 -31.55 -18.14
CA PHE A 148 -8.59 -31.61 -19.03
C PHE A 148 -7.58 -30.49 -18.77
N THR A 149 -8.07 -29.26 -18.63
CA THR A 149 -7.25 -28.07 -18.41
C THR A 149 -6.55 -28.11 -17.06
N ILE A 150 -7.27 -28.56 -16.03
CA ILE A 150 -6.78 -28.60 -14.65
C ILE A 150 -5.75 -29.71 -14.47
N TYR A 151 -6.02 -30.95 -14.95
CA TYR A 151 -5.01 -32.01 -14.81
C TYR A 151 -3.74 -31.68 -15.60
N SER A 152 -3.86 -31.07 -16.79
CA SER A 152 -2.69 -30.66 -17.57
C SER A 152 -1.83 -29.67 -16.80
N THR A 153 -2.47 -28.71 -16.12
CA THR A 153 -1.80 -27.73 -15.26
C THR A 153 -1.07 -28.41 -14.10
N VAL A 154 -1.70 -29.39 -13.45
CA VAL A 154 -1.08 -30.18 -12.38
C VAL A 154 0.18 -30.90 -12.87
N ILE A 155 0.08 -31.59 -14.01
CA ILE A 155 1.19 -32.34 -14.60
C ILE A 155 2.39 -31.43 -14.87
N PHE A 156 2.17 -30.25 -15.45
CA PHE A 156 3.25 -29.31 -15.73
C PHE A 156 3.92 -28.79 -14.45
N ASN A 157 3.15 -28.51 -13.40
CA ASN A 157 3.71 -28.04 -12.13
C ASN A 157 4.49 -29.15 -11.40
N ILE A 158 4.13 -30.43 -11.56
CA ILE A 158 4.94 -31.55 -11.04
C ILE A 158 6.26 -31.67 -11.80
N ILE A 159 6.23 -31.53 -13.14
CA ILE A 159 7.46 -31.51 -13.95
C ILE A 159 8.38 -30.38 -13.51
N ASP A 160 7.83 -29.17 -13.33
CA ASP A 160 8.59 -28.01 -12.91
C ASP A 160 9.13 -28.16 -11.48
N TRP A 161 8.38 -28.78 -10.56
CA TRP A 161 8.87 -29.13 -9.22
C TRP A 161 10.11 -30.02 -9.27
N VAL A 162 10.07 -31.09 -10.06
CA VAL A 162 11.20 -32.03 -10.19
C VAL A 162 12.42 -31.35 -10.83
N LEU A 163 12.21 -30.51 -11.85
CA LEU A 163 13.30 -29.74 -12.47
C LEU A 163 13.96 -28.77 -11.47
N LEU A 164 13.14 -28.01 -10.74
CA LEU A 164 13.62 -26.98 -9.81
C LEU A 164 14.31 -27.57 -8.58
N THR A 165 13.80 -28.68 -8.02
CA THR A 165 14.46 -29.39 -6.91
C THR A 165 15.83 -29.94 -7.30
N ASN A 166 16.06 -30.19 -8.59
CA ASN A 166 17.35 -30.59 -9.16
C ASN A 166 18.20 -29.40 -9.65
N ASN A 167 17.87 -28.17 -9.24
CA ASN A 167 18.51 -26.91 -9.65
C ASN A 167 18.43 -26.58 -11.16
N ILE A 168 17.52 -27.21 -11.89
CA ILE A 168 17.33 -26.99 -13.33
C ILE A 168 16.20 -25.98 -13.55
N HIS A 169 16.56 -24.74 -13.87
CA HIS A 169 15.61 -23.62 -14.03
C HIS A 169 15.62 -22.96 -15.43
N ASN A 170 16.52 -23.39 -16.32
CA ASN A 170 16.76 -22.74 -17.63
C ASN A 170 16.22 -23.54 -18.84
N VAL A 171 15.34 -24.52 -18.63
CA VAL A 171 14.71 -25.26 -19.73
C VAL A 171 13.71 -24.32 -20.40
N LYS A 172 13.92 -24.01 -21.69
CA LYS A 172 13.04 -23.13 -22.48
C LYS A 172 11.58 -23.54 -22.30
N ALA A 173 10.71 -22.56 -22.04
CA ALA A 173 9.29 -22.73 -21.72
C ALA A 173 8.42 -23.29 -22.88
N ASP A 174 9.02 -23.75 -23.96
CA ASP A 174 8.28 -24.46 -25.00
C ASP A 174 8.00 -25.89 -24.50
N ASN A 175 6.71 -26.16 -24.28
CA ASN A 175 6.19 -27.40 -23.69
C ASN A 175 6.72 -28.66 -24.38
N LYS A 176 6.95 -28.62 -25.69
CA LYS A 176 7.46 -29.78 -26.43
C LYS A 176 8.90 -30.14 -26.07
N TYR A 177 9.75 -29.14 -25.90
CA TYR A 177 11.16 -29.35 -25.54
C TYR A 177 11.32 -29.71 -24.07
N LYS A 178 10.50 -29.12 -23.18
CA LYS A 178 10.51 -29.43 -21.74
C LYS A 178 10.14 -30.90 -21.49
N SER A 179 9.07 -31.41 -22.10
CA SER A 179 8.68 -32.82 -21.93
C SER A 179 9.71 -33.81 -22.49
N LEU A 180 10.31 -33.51 -23.65
CA LEU A 180 11.37 -34.36 -24.22
C LEU A 180 12.63 -34.36 -23.35
N PHE A 181 13.01 -33.20 -22.81
CA PHE A 181 14.11 -33.08 -21.86
C PHE A 181 13.83 -33.88 -20.58
N PHE A 182 12.64 -33.70 -20.01
CA PHE A 182 12.21 -34.38 -18.79
C PHE A 182 12.25 -35.90 -18.94
N LYS A 183 11.66 -36.43 -20.01
CA LYS A 183 11.67 -37.87 -20.31
C LYS A 183 13.08 -38.46 -20.39
N LYS A 184 14.04 -37.68 -20.92
CA LYS A 184 15.42 -38.14 -21.09
C LYS A 184 16.21 -38.09 -19.78
N GLN A 185 16.01 -37.06 -18.95
CA GLN A 185 16.82 -36.80 -17.76
C GLN A 185 16.23 -37.39 -16.47
N PHE A 186 14.91 -37.57 -16.42
CA PHE A 186 14.16 -38.05 -15.26
C PHE A 186 13.23 -39.21 -15.65
N PRO A 187 13.77 -40.35 -16.14
CA PRO A 187 12.95 -41.44 -16.69
C PRO A 187 12.04 -42.10 -15.63
N ASN A 188 12.48 -42.17 -14.38
CA ASN A 188 11.71 -42.77 -13.29
C ASN A 188 10.52 -41.90 -12.91
N GLU A 189 10.74 -40.59 -12.74
CA GLU A 189 9.69 -39.60 -12.48
C GLU A 189 8.76 -39.49 -13.68
N ASN A 190 9.29 -39.52 -14.91
CA ASN A 190 8.49 -39.50 -16.14
C ASN A 190 7.54 -40.70 -16.22
N SER A 191 7.98 -41.91 -15.86
CA SER A 191 7.09 -43.08 -15.84
C SER A 191 5.90 -42.90 -14.88
N LYS A 192 6.12 -42.26 -13.73
CA LYS A 192 5.06 -41.96 -12.76
C LYS A 192 4.08 -40.90 -13.27
N ILE A 193 4.61 -39.87 -13.91
CA ILE A 193 3.81 -38.83 -14.56
C ILE A 193 2.98 -39.43 -15.71
N GLU A 194 3.56 -40.32 -16.52
CA GLU A 194 2.85 -41.04 -17.59
C GLU A 194 1.70 -41.88 -17.02
N ASN A 195 1.88 -42.57 -15.88
CA ASN A 195 0.80 -43.28 -15.20
C ASN A 195 -0.32 -42.35 -14.74
N LEU A 196 0.04 -41.19 -14.15
CA LEU A 196 -0.95 -40.20 -13.72
C LEU A 196 -1.73 -39.60 -14.91
N ILE A 197 -1.07 -39.40 -16.06
CA ILE A 197 -1.72 -38.96 -17.30
C ILE A 197 -2.69 -40.02 -17.83
N LEU A 198 -2.32 -41.31 -17.81
CA LEU A 198 -3.20 -42.41 -18.25
C LEU A 198 -4.48 -42.44 -17.41
N VAL A 199 -4.36 -42.32 -16.08
CA VAL A 199 -5.51 -42.23 -15.17
C VAL A 199 -6.36 -40.99 -15.45
N ALA A 200 -5.74 -39.86 -15.80
CA ALA A 200 -6.47 -38.65 -16.19
C ALA A 200 -7.29 -38.86 -17.48
N GLN A 201 -6.73 -39.58 -18.47
CA GLN A 201 -7.36 -39.84 -19.76
C GLN A 201 -8.60 -40.76 -19.65
N GLU A 202 -8.67 -41.60 -18.62
CA GLU A 202 -9.84 -42.43 -18.32
C GLU A 202 -11.03 -41.61 -17.75
N ASN A 203 -10.88 -40.29 -17.60
CA ASN A 203 -11.87 -39.36 -17.03
C ASN A 203 -12.33 -39.74 -15.61
N ASN A 204 -11.49 -40.44 -14.86
CA ASN A 204 -11.80 -40.85 -13.50
C ASN A 204 -11.17 -39.90 -12.47
N GLN A 205 -11.80 -38.75 -12.27
CA GLN A 205 -11.36 -37.68 -11.38
C GLN A 205 -11.03 -38.15 -9.95
N LYS A 206 -11.79 -39.11 -9.42
CA LYS A 206 -11.58 -39.66 -8.07
C LYS A 206 -10.32 -40.51 -7.99
N ILE A 207 -10.05 -41.34 -9.00
CA ILE A 207 -8.81 -42.12 -9.06
C ILE A 207 -7.63 -41.20 -9.32
N PHE A 208 -7.77 -40.20 -10.20
CA PHE A 208 -6.74 -39.20 -10.48
C PHE A 208 -6.30 -38.45 -9.22
N LEU A 209 -7.25 -37.97 -8.41
CA LEU A 209 -6.95 -37.31 -7.13
C LEU A 209 -6.15 -38.21 -6.19
N LYS A 210 -6.54 -39.48 -6.08
CA LYS A 210 -5.85 -40.45 -5.21
C LYS A 210 -4.42 -40.71 -5.66
N GLU A 211 -4.20 -40.87 -6.97
CA GLU A 211 -2.87 -41.07 -7.55
C GLU A 211 -2.01 -39.79 -7.45
N LEU A 212 -2.61 -38.61 -7.60
CA LEU A 212 -1.96 -37.31 -7.40
C LEU A 212 -1.51 -37.12 -5.94
N GLU A 213 -2.35 -37.47 -4.97
CA GLU A 213 -1.99 -37.45 -3.54
C GLU A 213 -0.84 -38.41 -3.21
N TYR A 214 -0.80 -39.59 -3.83
CA TYR A 214 0.31 -40.53 -3.68
C TYR A 214 1.60 -39.95 -4.27
N LEU A 215 1.53 -39.44 -5.50
CA LEU A 215 2.70 -38.91 -6.21
C LEU A 215 3.27 -37.66 -5.53
N THR A 216 2.43 -36.76 -5.03
CA THR A 216 2.86 -35.56 -4.29
C THR A 216 3.58 -35.90 -3.00
N LYS A 217 3.10 -36.91 -2.26
CA LYS A 217 3.80 -37.45 -1.08
C LYS A 217 5.14 -38.08 -1.44
N GLU A 218 5.18 -38.90 -2.50
CA GLU A 218 6.39 -39.58 -2.92
C GLU A 218 7.48 -38.60 -3.40
N LEU A 219 7.09 -37.51 -4.06
CA LEU A 219 7.99 -36.44 -4.52
C LEU A 219 8.32 -35.40 -3.43
N ASN A 220 7.89 -35.63 -2.18
CA ASN A 220 8.05 -34.70 -1.06
C ASN A 220 7.57 -33.28 -1.38
N ILE A 221 6.47 -33.13 -2.13
CA ILE A 221 5.85 -31.84 -2.40
C ILE A 221 5.05 -31.43 -1.15
N PRO A 222 5.47 -30.43 -0.36
CA PRO A 222 4.72 -30.03 0.81
C PRO A 222 3.47 -29.28 0.35
N ILE A 223 2.30 -29.86 0.62
CA ILE A 223 1.01 -29.21 0.36
C ILE A 223 0.73 -28.29 1.57
N LYS A 224 1.08 -27.01 1.45
CA LYS A 224 0.75 -25.97 2.44
C LYS A 224 -0.36 -25.06 1.93
N GLU A 225 -1.13 -24.50 2.85
CA GLU A 225 -2.10 -23.43 2.55
C GLU A 225 -1.38 -22.17 2.05
N LYS A 226 -1.85 -21.70 0.88
CA LYS A 226 -1.71 -20.37 0.24
C LYS A 226 -0.41 -19.58 0.47
N TYR A 227 0.33 -19.37 -0.63
CA TYR A 227 1.31 -18.29 -0.78
C TYR A 227 0.96 -17.45 -2.02
N SER A 228 0.85 -16.13 -1.87
CA SER A 228 0.70 -15.17 -2.98
C SER A 228 1.99 -14.36 -3.12
N ASN A 229 2.61 -14.39 -4.30
CA ASN A 229 3.91 -13.79 -4.62
C ASN A 229 3.77 -12.37 -5.24
N ASP A 230 2.68 -11.66 -4.98
CA ASP A 230 2.41 -10.34 -5.55
C ASP A 230 2.63 -9.25 -4.48
N LEU A 231 3.58 -8.35 -4.71
CA LEU A 231 3.94 -7.25 -3.78
C LEU A 231 2.88 -6.11 -3.69
N ILE A 232 1.73 -6.31 -4.33
CA ILE A 232 0.52 -5.49 -4.17
C ILE A 232 -0.54 -6.39 -3.52
N PHE A 233 -0.20 -6.98 -2.37
CA PHE A 233 -1.12 -7.71 -1.50
C PHE A 233 -0.98 -7.29 -0.04
N ASP A 234 -2.07 -7.57 0.66
CA ASP A 234 -2.34 -7.32 2.06
C ASP A 234 -1.38 -8.08 3.00
N ASP A 235 -0.19 -7.51 3.24
CA ASP A 235 0.78 -8.05 4.20
C ASP A 235 0.40 -7.64 5.63
N TYR A 236 -0.38 -8.49 6.30
CA TYR A 236 -0.78 -8.31 7.70
C TYR A 236 0.31 -8.73 8.71
N SER A 237 1.47 -9.22 8.25
CA SER A 237 2.57 -9.62 9.15
C SER A 237 3.43 -8.44 9.63
N GLN A 238 3.21 -7.25 9.06
CA GLN A 238 3.99 -6.06 9.41
C GLN A 238 3.68 -5.63 10.85
N SER A 239 4.72 -5.13 11.54
CA SER A 239 4.61 -4.60 12.91
C SER A 239 3.73 -3.36 13.00
N SER A 240 3.49 -2.69 11.88
CA SER A 240 2.59 -1.55 11.78
C SER A 240 1.74 -1.71 10.55
N LEU A 241 0.43 -1.66 10.71
CA LEU A 241 -0.54 -1.77 9.61
C LEU A 241 -1.27 -0.45 9.45
N ILE A 242 -1.44 -0.01 8.21
CA ILE A 242 -2.11 1.25 7.90
C ILE A 242 -3.48 0.92 7.31
N LEU A 243 -4.53 1.47 7.90
CA LEU A 243 -5.85 1.53 7.30
C LEU A 243 -6.04 2.95 6.74
N TYR A 244 -6.16 3.05 5.42
CA TYR A 244 -6.34 4.30 4.72
C TYR A 244 -7.81 4.46 4.30
N ILE A 245 -8.37 5.65 4.52
CA ILE A 245 -9.71 6.04 4.09
C ILE A 245 -9.59 7.29 3.24
N GLU A 246 -10.17 7.26 2.04
CA GLU A 246 -10.20 8.41 1.10
C GLU A 246 -11.26 9.43 1.54
N LYS A 247 -11.13 9.91 2.78
CA LYS A 247 -12.01 10.90 3.41
C LYS A 247 -11.30 11.60 4.56
N LEU A 248 -11.49 12.91 4.64
CA LEU A 248 -11.21 13.71 5.83
C LEU A 248 -12.42 13.72 6.76
N PHE A 249 -12.19 13.48 8.04
CA PHE A 249 -13.19 13.44 9.11
C PHE A 249 -13.13 14.71 9.95
N ASP A 250 -14.30 15.22 10.33
CA ASP A 250 -14.40 16.24 11.36
C ASP A 250 -14.12 15.64 12.74
N PHE A 251 -13.76 16.47 13.72
CA PHE A 251 -13.32 16.02 15.05
C PHE A 251 -14.31 15.07 15.76
N ASN A 252 -15.62 15.30 15.63
CA ASN A 252 -16.64 14.44 16.22
C ASN A 252 -16.67 13.05 15.57
N GLU A 253 -16.40 12.97 14.26
CA GLU A 253 -16.30 11.69 13.55
C GLU A 253 -15.04 10.95 13.99
N ILE A 254 -13.91 11.66 14.14
CA ILE A 254 -12.66 11.07 14.69
C ILE A 254 -12.88 10.50 16.09
N GLN A 255 -13.58 11.22 16.98
CA GLN A 255 -13.94 10.72 18.31
C GLN A 255 -14.76 9.42 18.23
N GLN A 256 -15.81 9.40 17.41
CA GLN A 256 -16.64 8.20 17.23
C GLN A 256 -15.84 7.03 16.65
N LEU A 257 -14.88 7.31 15.78
CA LEU A 257 -14.05 6.30 15.14
C LEU A 257 -13.07 5.68 16.14
N ILE A 258 -12.43 6.51 16.97
CA ILE A 258 -11.61 6.05 18.10
C ILE A 258 -12.44 5.19 19.06
N ASP A 259 -13.64 5.64 19.42
CA ASP A 259 -14.54 4.93 20.34
C ASP A 259 -14.93 3.55 19.80
N LYS A 260 -15.25 3.45 18.51
CA LYS A 260 -15.62 2.17 17.87
C LYS A 260 -14.46 1.19 17.82
N ILE A 261 -13.24 1.65 17.51
CA ILE A 261 -12.05 0.78 17.51
C ILE A 261 -11.72 0.32 18.93
N LYS A 262 -11.75 1.23 19.91
CA LYS A 262 -11.51 0.89 21.33
C LYS A 262 -12.59 0.00 21.93
N PHE A 263 -13.82 0.09 21.45
CA PHE A 263 -14.89 -0.84 21.82
C PHE A 263 -14.61 -2.26 21.30
N GLU A 264 -14.08 -2.40 20.09
CA GLU A 264 -13.73 -3.70 19.49
C GLU A 264 -12.54 -4.34 20.20
N ASN A 265 -11.49 -3.55 20.48
CA ASN A 265 -10.41 -3.94 21.38
C ASN A 265 -9.83 -2.71 22.09
N ASN A 266 -10.01 -2.66 23.41
CA ASN A 266 -9.55 -1.55 24.24
C ASN A 266 -8.01 -1.49 24.34
N GLU A 267 -7.34 -2.64 24.28
CA GLU A 267 -5.90 -2.77 24.39
C GLU A 267 -5.16 -2.45 23.08
N LEU A 268 -5.87 -2.47 21.94
CA LEU A 268 -5.28 -2.18 20.63
C LEU A 268 -4.65 -0.78 20.64
N GLN A 269 -3.35 -0.73 20.34
CA GLN A 269 -2.62 0.53 20.22
C GLN A 269 -2.72 1.02 18.77
N PHE A 270 -3.19 2.23 18.59
CA PHE A 270 -3.26 2.87 17.28
C PHE A 270 -3.15 4.38 17.42
N TYR A 271 -2.90 5.05 16.31
CA TYR A 271 -3.05 6.49 16.21
C TYR A 271 -3.65 6.86 14.85
N ILE A 272 -4.27 8.03 14.80
CA ILE A 272 -4.87 8.57 13.57
C ILE A 272 -4.08 9.80 13.15
N TYR A 273 -3.92 10.03 11.86
CA TYR A 273 -3.56 11.33 11.31
C TYR A 273 -4.29 11.58 9.99
N GLN A 274 -4.41 12.84 9.60
CA GLN A 274 -5.13 13.26 8.40
C GLN A 274 -4.23 14.10 7.49
N VAL A 275 -4.33 13.84 6.19
CA VAL A 275 -3.57 14.50 5.12
C VAL A 275 -4.54 15.24 4.21
N ASP A 276 -4.37 16.55 4.12
CA ASP A 276 -5.30 17.48 3.45
C ASP A 276 -5.03 17.64 1.94
N GLU A 277 -3.87 17.22 1.44
CA GLU A 277 -3.47 17.33 0.03
C GLU A 277 -2.48 16.23 -0.37
N ASP A 278 -2.48 15.87 -1.66
CA ASP A 278 -1.49 15.00 -2.29
C ASP A 278 -0.07 15.59 -2.19
N ASN A 279 0.70 15.10 -1.23
CA ASN A 279 2.14 15.26 -1.19
C ASN A 279 2.73 13.97 -0.62
N GLN A 280 3.32 13.12 -1.48
CA GLN A 280 3.84 11.78 -1.15
C GLN A 280 2.81 10.77 -0.57
N GLU A 281 1.75 11.23 0.09
CA GLU A 281 0.60 10.51 0.63
C GLU A 281 -0.69 11.04 -0.01
N GLU A 282 -1.67 10.17 -0.26
CA GLU A 282 -3.00 10.58 -0.75
C GLU A 282 -3.77 11.39 0.31
N ALA A 283 -4.60 12.34 -0.12
CA ALA A 283 -5.46 13.08 0.79
C ALA A 283 -6.50 12.16 1.45
N GLY A 284 -6.50 12.08 2.78
CA GLY A 284 -7.43 11.23 3.52
C GLY A 284 -7.04 11.02 4.97
N CYS A 285 -7.63 9.99 5.57
CA CYS A 285 -7.44 9.60 6.96
C CYS A 285 -6.64 8.32 7.04
N TYR A 286 -5.63 8.32 7.90
CA TYR A 286 -4.69 7.23 8.10
C TYR A 286 -4.81 6.76 9.54
N ILE A 287 -5.13 5.47 9.71
CA ILE A 287 -5.18 4.81 11.01
C ILE A 287 -4.03 3.83 11.05
N VAL A 288 -3.03 4.14 11.87
CA VAL A 288 -1.84 3.30 12.03
C VAL A 288 -2.02 2.44 13.27
N ILE A 289 -2.07 1.13 13.05
CA ILE A 289 -2.30 0.11 14.07
C ILE A 289 -0.97 -0.55 14.42
N ASP A 290 -0.65 -0.61 15.71
CA ASP A 290 0.44 -1.43 16.21
C ASP A 290 0.04 -2.90 16.10
N ASN A 291 0.76 -3.63 15.26
CA ASN A 291 0.57 -5.06 15.03
C ASN A 291 1.85 -5.84 15.38
N SER A 292 2.68 -5.29 16.27
CA SER A 292 3.90 -5.98 16.75
C SER A 292 3.62 -7.33 17.43
N ASN A 293 2.44 -7.48 18.05
CA ASN A 293 1.97 -8.75 18.64
C ASN A 293 1.17 -9.63 17.66
N LEU A 294 1.13 -9.28 16.37
CA LEU A 294 0.38 -9.99 15.32
C LEU A 294 -1.12 -10.15 15.62
N GLU A 295 -1.72 -9.23 16.38
CA GLU A 295 -3.13 -9.34 16.77
C GLU A 295 -4.07 -9.33 15.55
N ILE A 296 -3.80 -8.45 14.59
CA ILE A 296 -4.57 -8.34 13.36
C ILE A 296 -4.35 -9.58 12.50
N ASP A 297 -3.11 -10.06 12.40
CA ASP A 297 -2.77 -11.24 11.59
C ASP A 297 -3.48 -12.50 12.14
N ASN A 298 -3.41 -12.72 13.46
CA ASN A 298 -4.04 -13.84 14.14
C ASN A 298 -5.57 -13.85 14.03
N ASN A 299 -6.21 -12.66 13.95
CA ASN A 299 -7.66 -12.49 13.87
C ASN A 299 -8.11 -11.76 12.59
N LYS A 300 -7.41 -12.01 11.48
CA LYS A 300 -7.55 -11.25 10.23
C LYS A 300 -8.99 -11.11 9.75
N LEU A 301 -9.74 -12.21 9.66
CA LEU A 301 -11.12 -12.18 9.18
C LEU A 301 -12.02 -11.28 10.05
N LYS A 302 -11.85 -11.33 11.37
CA LYS A 302 -12.61 -10.51 12.32
C LYS A 302 -12.37 -9.02 12.06
N TRP A 303 -11.11 -8.62 11.96
CA TRP A 303 -10.73 -7.23 11.73
C TRP A 303 -11.14 -6.72 10.35
N ILE A 304 -11.01 -7.54 9.31
CA ILE A 304 -11.52 -7.20 7.98
C ILE A 304 -13.02 -6.96 8.03
N THR A 305 -13.80 -7.87 8.62
CA THR A 305 -15.25 -7.71 8.75
C THR A 305 -15.62 -6.48 9.58
N PHE A 306 -14.89 -6.20 10.66
CA PHE A 306 -15.09 -5.00 11.46
C PHE A 306 -14.91 -3.72 10.62
N PHE A 307 -13.80 -3.60 9.89
CA PHE A 307 -13.54 -2.43 9.04
C PHE A 307 -14.52 -2.33 7.86
N GLN A 308 -14.91 -3.45 7.24
CA GLN A 308 -15.94 -3.49 6.21
C GLN A 308 -17.27 -2.91 6.71
N ASN A 309 -17.67 -3.27 7.93
CA ASN A 309 -18.89 -2.74 8.53
C ASN A 309 -18.73 -1.25 8.89
N LEU A 310 -17.60 -0.89 9.51
CA LEU A 310 -17.30 0.48 9.95
C LEU A 310 -17.27 1.47 8.78
N PHE A 311 -16.75 1.05 7.63
CA PHE A 311 -16.51 1.87 6.44
C PHE A 311 -17.33 1.43 5.23
N SER A 312 -18.46 0.74 5.45
CA SER A 312 -19.34 0.20 4.39
C SER A 312 -19.77 1.21 3.32
N ASN A 313 -19.78 2.50 3.64
CA ASN A 313 -20.15 3.60 2.72
C ASN A 313 -18.96 4.45 2.28
N GLN A 314 -17.72 3.99 2.49
CA GLN A 314 -16.50 4.77 2.25
C GLN A 314 -15.49 3.90 1.49
N GLN A 315 -14.69 4.54 0.64
CA GLN A 315 -13.55 3.87 0.02
C GLN A 315 -12.42 3.81 1.03
N TYR A 316 -11.95 2.60 1.32
CA TYR A 316 -10.85 2.37 2.24
C TYR A 316 -9.97 1.22 1.73
N THR A 317 -8.71 1.24 2.14
CA THR A 317 -7.71 0.21 1.82
C THR A 317 -7.06 -0.30 3.11
N PHE A 318 -6.99 -1.63 3.29
CA PHE A 318 -6.36 -2.24 4.47
C PHE A 318 -5.75 -3.62 4.20
N PRO A 319 -4.43 -3.80 4.40
CA PRO A 319 -3.45 -2.80 4.77
C PRO A 319 -3.06 -1.94 3.55
N TYR A 320 -3.00 -0.64 3.78
CA TYR A 320 -2.47 0.32 2.84
C TYR A 320 -0.94 0.25 2.84
N ASN A 321 -0.38 -0.24 1.73
CA ASN A 321 1.06 -0.40 1.55
C ASN A 321 1.69 0.92 1.10
N ASN A 322 1.98 1.82 2.04
CA ASN A 322 2.74 3.02 1.71
C ASN A 322 4.25 2.72 1.72
N ILE A 323 4.81 2.33 0.57
CA ILE A 323 6.26 2.09 0.42
C ILE A 323 7.07 3.37 0.72
N PHE A 324 6.48 4.56 0.59
CA PHE A 324 7.11 5.86 0.89
C PHE A 324 6.83 6.39 2.29
N CYS A 325 5.92 5.77 3.05
CA CYS A 325 5.63 6.15 4.43
C CYS A 325 5.72 4.96 5.38
N TYR A 326 6.77 4.15 5.22
CA TYR A 326 7.41 3.68 6.44
C TYR A 326 7.72 4.94 7.26
N PRO A 327 7.34 4.99 8.55
CA PRO A 327 7.54 6.17 9.37
C PRO A 327 9.03 6.56 9.54
N GLU A 328 9.94 5.79 8.96
CA GLU A 328 11.36 6.10 8.78
C GLU A 328 11.62 7.31 7.86
N ILE A 329 10.63 7.79 7.09
CA ILE A 329 10.77 8.91 6.16
C ILE A 329 10.01 10.15 6.64
N LYS A 330 10.40 10.67 7.81
CA LYS A 330 10.91 12.05 7.95
C LYS A 330 12.11 11.96 8.90
N PHE A 331 13.20 12.66 8.61
CA PHE A 331 14.58 12.47 9.12
C PHE A 331 14.78 12.49 10.64
N ILE A 332 14.43 11.43 11.38
CA ILE A 332 14.39 11.52 12.85
C ILE A 332 15.01 10.30 13.56
N GLY A 333 15.30 9.21 12.84
CA GLY A 333 15.87 7.99 13.42
C GLY A 333 14.84 7.16 14.22
N LYS A 334 15.13 5.86 14.39
CA LYS A 334 14.18 4.88 14.92
C LYS A 334 13.67 5.19 16.34
N GLU A 335 14.53 5.74 17.20
CA GLU A 335 14.18 6.04 18.59
C GLU A 335 13.16 7.17 18.71
N ASN A 336 13.42 8.30 18.04
CA ASN A 336 12.49 9.42 18.06
C ASN A 336 11.16 9.09 17.39
N LEU A 337 11.19 8.25 16.35
CA LEU A 337 9.96 7.74 15.74
C LEU A 337 9.10 7.00 16.77
N LYS A 338 9.69 6.08 17.54
CA LYS A 338 8.99 5.36 18.60
C LYS A 338 8.35 6.32 19.62
N LEU A 339 9.06 7.39 19.99
CA LEU A 339 8.56 8.42 20.89
C LEU A 339 7.39 9.22 20.28
N VAL A 340 7.46 9.56 18.98
CA VAL A 340 6.36 10.24 18.27
C VAL A 340 5.14 9.33 18.19
N THR A 341 5.30 8.06 17.82
CA THR A 341 4.21 7.08 17.79
C THR A 341 3.53 6.97 19.16
N GLN A 342 4.32 6.84 20.23
CA GLN A 342 3.79 6.83 21.61
C GLN A 342 3.01 8.11 21.93
N LEU A 343 3.52 9.28 21.55
CA LEU A 343 2.84 10.55 21.75
C LEU A 343 1.49 10.59 21.01
N LEU A 344 1.44 10.16 19.74
CA LEU A 344 0.21 10.15 18.94
C LEU A 344 -0.83 9.16 19.49
N THR A 345 -0.38 7.97 19.90
CA THR A 345 -1.25 6.98 20.55
C THR A 345 -1.80 7.50 21.88
N ASN A 346 -0.97 8.18 22.68
CA ASN A 346 -1.42 8.84 23.92
C ASN A 346 -2.48 9.90 23.62
N ASN A 347 -2.31 10.72 22.57
CA ASN A 347 -3.32 11.69 22.16
C ASN A 347 -4.66 11.00 21.82
N CYS A 348 -4.66 9.91 21.04
CA CYS A 348 -5.88 9.15 20.74
C CYS A 348 -6.53 8.57 22.00
N ASN A 349 -5.75 8.04 22.94
CA ASN A 349 -6.26 7.56 24.23
C ASN A 349 -6.85 8.70 25.08
N THR A 350 -6.24 9.88 25.09
CA THR A 350 -6.79 11.05 25.79
C THR A 350 -8.10 11.51 25.15
N ILE A 351 -8.19 11.48 23.81
CA ILE A 351 -9.44 11.77 23.06
C ILE A 351 -10.56 10.80 23.44
N HIS A 352 -10.26 9.51 23.53
CA HIS A 352 -11.22 8.48 23.96
C HIS A 352 -11.70 8.71 25.40
N ASN A 353 -10.76 8.95 26.32
CA ASN A 353 -11.05 8.99 27.75
C ASN A 353 -11.71 10.30 28.21
N ASN A 354 -11.59 11.39 27.43
CA ASN A 354 -12.12 12.69 27.83
C ASN A 354 -13.07 13.28 26.78
N LYS A 355 -14.17 13.89 27.23
CA LYS A 355 -15.17 14.53 26.35
C LYS A 355 -14.93 16.03 26.17
N PHE A 356 -13.67 16.42 25.97
CA PHE A 356 -13.34 17.83 25.74
C PHE A 356 -13.70 18.29 24.33
N THR A 357 -13.87 19.59 24.16
CA THR A 357 -14.07 20.19 22.83
C THR A 357 -12.79 20.15 22.02
N LYS A 358 -12.94 20.18 20.69
CA LYS A 358 -11.84 20.30 19.73
C LYS A 358 -10.85 21.43 20.08
N GLU A 359 -11.38 22.59 20.47
CA GLU A 359 -10.59 23.77 20.87
C GLU A 359 -9.76 23.52 22.14
N THR A 360 -10.32 22.78 23.10
CA THR A 360 -9.64 22.44 24.35
C THR A 360 -8.47 21.51 24.08
N TYR A 361 -8.68 20.46 23.29
CA TYR A 361 -7.60 19.55 22.85
C TYR A 361 -6.50 20.29 22.12
N PHE A 362 -6.86 21.11 21.13
CA PHE A 362 -5.91 21.88 20.36
C PHE A 362 -5.03 22.76 21.26
N LEU A 363 -5.67 23.58 22.10
CA LEU A 363 -4.97 24.53 22.94
C LEU A 363 -4.01 23.82 23.91
N ARG A 364 -4.45 22.72 24.51
CA ARG A 364 -3.66 21.94 25.48
C ARG A 364 -2.46 21.27 24.83
N CYS A 365 -2.67 20.51 23.76
CA CYS A 365 -1.58 19.84 23.04
C CYS A 365 -0.50 20.84 22.60
N ILE A 366 -0.91 21.98 22.04
CA ILE A 366 0.03 22.97 21.50
C ILE A 366 0.74 23.76 22.59
N THR A 367 0.03 24.20 23.62
CA THR A 367 0.65 24.97 24.69
C THR A 367 1.64 24.12 25.47
N GLU A 368 1.30 22.87 25.80
CA GLU A 368 2.20 21.96 26.52
C GLU A 368 3.43 21.59 25.68
N TYR A 369 3.26 21.35 24.38
CA TYR A 369 4.38 21.08 23.48
C TYR A 369 5.30 22.30 23.35
N ILE A 370 4.75 23.49 23.12
CA ILE A 370 5.51 24.76 23.02
C ILE A 370 6.30 25.01 24.30
N LEU A 371 5.66 24.90 25.47
CA LEU A 371 6.30 25.13 26.76
C LEU A 371 7.43 24.14 27.02
N LYS A 372 7.23 22.87 26.66
CA LYS A 372 8.22 21.82 26.89
C LYS A 372 9.50 21.99 26.05
N TYR A 373 9.36 22.47 24.81
CA TYR A 373 10.47 22.55 23.85
C TYR A 373 10.92 23.98 23.53
N ASP A 374 10.41 24.98 24.26
CA ASP A 374 10.71 26.41 24.07
C ASP A 374 10.52 26.89 22.61
N ILE A 375 9.41 26.48 21.98
CA ILE A 375 9.11 26.83 20.58
C ILE A 375 8.24 28.08 20.53
N LYS A 376 8.61 29.07 19.72
CA LYS A 376 7.79 30.28 19.59
C LYS A 376 6.56 30.04 18.71
N ILE A 377 5.41 30.53 19.16
CA ILE A 377 4.16 30.44 18.38
C ILE A 377 4.26 31.12 17.02
N ASP A 378 5.08 32.16 16.90
CA ASP A 378 5.37 32.86 15.64
C ASP A 378 6.05 31.94 14.62
N ASP A 379 6.93 31.04 15.07
CA ASP A 379 7.63 30.13 14.17
C ASP A 379 6.66 29.07 13.61
N ILE A 380 5.73 28.59 14.43
CA ILE A 380 4.66 27.67 14.00
C ILE A 380 3.70 28.38 13.03
N TYR A 381 3.35 29.64 13.31
CA TYR A 381 2.54 30.46 12.41
C TYR A 381 3.21 30.63 11.04
N ASN A 382 4.51 30.96 11.04
CA ASN A 382 5.31 31.10 9.83
C ASN A 382 5.48 29.78 9.08
N TYR A 383 5.57 28.64 9.77
CA TYR A 383 5.58 27.31 9.17
C TYR A 383 4.30 27.06 8.35
N TYR A 384 3.12 27.29 8.93
CA TYR A 384 1.85 27.11 8.21
C TYR A 384 1.65 28.12 7.07
N LEU A 385 2.07 29.38 7.26
CA LEU A 385 2.14 30.34 6.16
C LEU A 385 3.05 29.83 5.03
N GLY A 386 4.24 29.33 5.37
CA GLY A 386 5.18 28.75 4.41
C GLY A 386 4.56 27.58 3.64
N LYS A 387 3.90 26.66 4.35
CA LYS A 387 3.19 25.50 3.79
C LYS A 387 2.10 25.95 2.80
N LEU A 388 1.24 26.88 3.18
CA LEU A 388 0.19 27.43 2.30
C LEU A 388 0.76 28.24 1.12
N ASN A 389 1.88 28.93 1.30
CA ASN A 389 2.55 29.65 0.22
C ASN A 389 3.20 28.68 -0.79
N ALA A 390 3.76 27.56 -0.33
CA ALA A 390 4.24 26.51 -1.23
C ALA A 390 3.09 25.93 -2.07
N LYS A 391 1.95 25.64 -1.44
CA LYS A 391 0.70 25.18 -2.10
C LYS A 391 0.17 26.14 -3.18
N THR A 392 0.39 27.43 -2.99
CA THR A 392 -0.09 28.50 -3.91
C THR A 392 0.95 28.94 -4.93
N ARG A 393 2.14 28.30 -4.94
CA ARG A 393 3.15 28.39 -6.01
C ARG A 393 3.06 27.21 -6.98
N SER A 394 2.56 26.05 -6.54
CA SER A 394 2.28 24.88 -7.39
C SER A 394 0.95 25.01 -8.16
N SER A 395 -0.01 25.74 -7.59
CA SER A 395 -1.14 26.35 -8.32
C SER A 395 -0.76 27.79 -8.67
N ASN A 396 -1.14 28.33 -9.83
CA ASN A 396 -0.71 29.66 -10.34
C ASN A 396 -1.16 30.89 -9.49
N TYR A 397 -1.45 30.75 -8.20
CA TYR A 397 -2.30 31.71 -7.50
C TYR A 397 -1.59 32.79 -6.68
N LEU A 398 -0.36 32.63 -6.16
CA LEU A 398 0.21 33.68 -5.28
C LEU A 398 1.74 33.85 -5.33
N THR A 399 2.18 34.96 -5.93
CA THR A 399 3.37 35.72 -5.48
C THR A 399 3.09 37.23 -5.48
N LYS A 400 3.66 37.95 -4.50
CA LYS A 400 3.46 39.36 -4.05
C LYS A 400 2.34 39.68 -3.02
N ASN A 401 1.40 38.78 -2.73
CA ASN A 401 0.21 39.12 -1.93
C ASN A 401 0.14 38.57 -0.48
N GLN A 402 1.21 38.06 0.14
CA GLN A 402 1.14 37.48 1.50
C GLN A 402 0.43 38.37 2.53
N LYS A 403 0.85 39.64 2.67
CA LYS A 403 0.18 40.61 3.57
C LYS A 403 -1.27 40.88 3.16
N THR A 404 -1.56 40.96 1.87
CA THR A 404 -2.91 41.22 1.33
C THR A 404 -3.85 40.05 1.57
N THR A 405 -3.36 38.83 1.42
CA THR A 405 -4.07 37.57 1.71
C THR A 405 -4.28 37.41 3.21
N GLU A 406 -3.28 37.74 4.03
CA GLU A 406 -3.40 37.75 5.49
C GLU A 406 -4.49 38.72 5.95
N ILE A 407 -4.48 39.97 5.46
CA ILE A 407 -5.50 40.99 5.77
C ILE A 407 -6.89 40.55 5.31
N LYS A 408 -7.03 40.03 4.08
CA LYS A 408 -8.31 39.50 3.57
C LYS A 408 -8.81 38.34 4.43
N PHE A 409 -7.92 37.44 4.82
CA PHE A 409 -8.23 36.30 5.69
C PHE A 409 -8.67 36.73 7.09
N THR A 410 -7.97 37.66 7.75
CA THR A 410 -8.36 38.16 9.08
C THR A 410 -9.69 38.90 9.00
N SER A 411 -9.86 39.77 8.01
CA SER A 411 -11.10 40.55 7.82
C SER A 411 -12.34 39.67 7.58
N ALA A 412 -12.22 38.59 6.81
CA ALA A 412 -13.31 37.66 6.54
C ALA A 412 -13.70 36.79 7.76
N ASN A 413 -12.81 36.63 8.74
CA ASN A 413 -12.99 35.71 9.87
C ASN A 413 -13.12 36.39 11.23
N GLN A 414 -13.25 37.72 11.32
CA GLN A 414 -13.26 38.47 12.58
C GLN A 414 -14.28 37.96 13.63
N ILE A 415 -15.48 37.54 13.19
CA ILE A 415 -16.50 37.01 14.10
C ILE A 415 -16.07 35.63 14.66
N ASN A 416 -15.54 34.77 13.80
CA ASN A 416 -15.02 33.45 14.18
C ASN A 416 -13.78 33.57 15.09
N GLU A 417 -12.93 34.56 14.82
CA GLU A 417 -11.75 34.88 15.63
C GLU A 417 -12.16 35.27 17.04
N LYS A 418 -13.09 36.23 17.20
CA LYS A 418 -13.63 36.63 18.51
C LYS A 418 -14.20 35.44 19.29
N ARG A 419 -14.97 34.58 18.63
CA ARG A 419 -15.54 33.37 19.23
C ARG A 419 -14.44 32.42 19.72
N LEU A 420 -13.44 32.15 18.88
CA LEU A 420 -12.36 31.22 19.20
C LEU A 420 -11.45 31.76 20.31
N LEU A 421 -11.12 33.05 20.30
CA LEU A 421 -10.38 33.71 21.38
C LEU A 421 -11.10 33.59 22.73
N GLN A 422 -12.42 33.76 22.75
CA GLN A 422 -13.22 33.58 23.96
C GLN A 422 -13.18 32.12 24.46
N LEU A 423 -13.25 31.14 23.56
CA LEU A 423 -13.16 29.72 23.91
C LEU A 423 -11.80 29.38 24.52
N PHE A 424 -10.71 29.83 23.89
CA PHE A 424 -9.36 29.59 24.40
C PHE A 424 -9.15 30.21 25.78
N ARG A 425 -9.64 31.43 26.03
CA ARG A 425 -9.55 32.06 27.36
C ARG A 425 -10.34 31.33 28.45
N LYS A 426 -11.45 30.67 28.09
CA LYS A 426 -12.31 29.92 29.02
C LYS A 426 -11.79 28.51 29.31
N THR A 427 -10.75 28.06 28.61
CA THR A 427 -10.23 26.70 28.77
C THR A 427 -9.42 26.60 30.07
N GLU A 428 -10.09 26.29 31.18
CA GLU A 428 -9.50 26.17 32.54
C GLU A 428 -8.46 25.03 32.67
N LYS A 429 -7.68 25.06 33.77
CA LYS A 429 -6.76 24.01 34.27
C LYS A 429 -7.50 22.69 34.53
N LEU A 430 -7.82 21.96 33.46
CA LEU A 430 -8.28 20.58 33.52
C LEU A 430 -7.06 19.64 33.47
N ASN A 431 -7.14 18.49 34.14
CA ASN A 431 -6.10 17.46 34.09
C ASN A 431 -6.02 16.90 32.67
N PHE A 432 -5.07 17.42 31.89
CA PHE A 432 -4.76 16.96 30.55
C PHE A 432 -3.56 16.00 30.64
N ASN A 433 -3.84 14.70 30.70
CA ASN A 433 -2.81 13.70 30.91
C ASN A 433 -2.22 13.24 29.57
N ILE A 434 -1.34 14.05 28.98
CA ILE A 434 -0.51 13.63 27.85
C ILE A 434 0.95 13.70 28.27
N TYR A 435 1.62 12.55 28.27
CA TYR A 435 3.07 12.52 28.47
C TYR A 435 3.77 12.87 27.17
N PHE A 436 4.31 14.08 27.10
CA PHE A 436 5.24 14.44 26.04
C PHE A 436 6.58 13.76 26.32
N PRO A 437 7.19 13.04 25.36
CA PRO A 437 8.52 12.45 25.54
C PRO A 437 9.61 13.53 25.63
N ILE A 438 10.90 13.15 25.73
CA ILE A 438 12.04 14.05 25.51
C ILE A 438 12.68 13.62 24.20
N PHE A 439 12.82 14.55 23.24
CA PHE A 439 13.54 14.31 21.99
C PHE A 439 14.97 14.84 22.13
N ASN A 440 15.97 14.05 21.74
CA ASN A 440 17.40 14.41 21.85
C ASN A 440 17.90 14.98 20.52
N ASP A 441 18.58 16.14 20.56
CA ASP A 441 19.31 16.75 19.43
C ASP A 441 18.53 16.84 18.10
N VAL A 442 17.24 17.18 18.20
CA VAL A 442 16.36 17.33 17.03
C VAL A 442 16.24 18.80 16.60
N PRO A 443 16.25 19.09 15.30
CA PRO A 443 16.10 20.45 14.79
C PRO A 443 14.66 20.98 14.94
N ILE A 444 14.49 22.30 15.01
CA ILE A 444 13.17 22.93 15.22
C ILE A 444 12.12 22.55 14.16
N TRP A 445 12.54 22.27 12.92
CA TRP A 445 11.62 21.84 11.87
C TRP A 445 10.97 20.47 12.16
N PHE A 446 11.66 19.58 12.89
CA PHE A 446 11.10 18.30 13.32
C PHE A 446 9.92 18.53 14.25
N HIS A 447 10.08 19.44 15.21
CA HIS A 447 9.01 19.80 16.12
C HIS A 447 7.78 20.35 15.39
N PHE A 448 7.96 21.13 14.30
CA PHE A 448 6.84 21.59 13.48
C PHE A 448 6.09 20.43 12.81
N GLN A 449 6.79 19.37 12.40
CA GLN A 449 6.14 18.18 11.83
C GLN A 449 5.37 17.38 12.87
N VAL A 450 5.92 17.24 14.09
CA VAL A 450 5.22 16.59 15.20
C VAL A 450 3.96 17.37 15.58
N ILE A 451 4.06 18.70 15.66
CA ILE A 451 2.92 19.59 15.86
C ILE A 451 1.88 19.40 14.76
N ASP A 452 2.29 19.31 13.50
CA ASP A 452 1.37 19.13 12.38
C ASP A 452 0.60 17.80 12.46
N LEU A 453 1.27 16.71 12.82
CA LEU A 453 0.65 15.40 13.02
C LEU A 453 -0.36 15.41 14.17
N ILE A 454 0.01 15.98 15.33
CA ILE A 454 -0.86 16.09 16.50
C ILE A 454 -2.11 16.91 16.16
N ILE A 455 -1.95 18.04 15.48
CA ILE A 455 -3.07 18.90 15.11
C ILE A 455 -3.92 18.23 14.02
N SER A 456 -3.36 17.45 13.10
CA SER A 456 -4.11 16.77 12.03
C SER A 456 -5.21 15.82 12.56
N ILE A 457 -5.09 15.33 13.78
CA ILE A 457 -6.15 14.54 14.45
C ILE A 457 -7.36 15.44 14.77
N ILE A 458 -7.10 16.71 15.05
CA ILE A 458 -8.05 17.69 15.60
C ILE A 458 -8.64 18.58 14.50
N LEU A 459 -7.79 19.05 13.58
CA LEU A 459 -8.11 20.01 12.52
C LEU A 459 -7.79 19.40 11.15
N LYS A 460 -8.79 19.38 10.27
CA LYS A 460 -8.73 18.62 9.01
C LYS A 460 -7.86 19.23 7.92
N ASN A 461 -7.73 20.55 7.88
CA ASN A 461 -7.05 21.24 6.78
C ASN A 461 -6.04 22.30 7.24
N ASP A 462 -5.01 22.54 6.44
CA ASP A 462 -3.89 23.42 6.80
C ASP A 462 -4.33 24.88 6.99
N PHE A 463 -5.41 25.29 6.31
CA PHE A 463 -6.01 26.60 6.49
C PHE A 463 -6.62 26.77 7.89
N GLN A 464 -7.34 25.76 8.37
CA GLN A 464 -7.90 25.72 9.72
C GLN A 464 -6.78 25.70 10.77
N LYS A 465 -5.69 24.96 10.51
CA LYS A 465 -4.50 24.96 11.38
C LYS A 465 -3.88 26.35 11.48
N LEU A 466 -3.66 27.03 10.35
CA LEU A 466 -3.19 28.42 10.32
C LEU A 466 -4.13 29.35 11.12
N PHE A 467 -5.46 29.22 10.94
CA PHE A 467 -6.44 30.05 11.64
C PHE A 467 -6.38 29.88 13.16
N TYR A 468 -6.29 28.64 13.65
CA TYR A 468 -6.21 28.35 15.07
C TYR A 468 -4.90 28.85 15.68
N ILE A 469 -3.77 28.66 14.99
CA ILE A 469 -2.47 29.18 15.40
C ILE A 469 -2.45 30.73 15.41
N HIS A 470 -3.09 31.38 14.42
CA HIS A 470 -3.25 32.84 14.42
C HIS A 470 -4.01 33.33 15.66
N CYS A 471 -5.12 32.68 16.00
CA CYS A 471 -5.89 33.04 17.19
C CYS A 471 -5.10 32.79 18.49
N LEU A 472 -4.29 31.72 18.55
CA LEU A 472 -3.43 31.47 19.69
C LEU A 472 -2.33 32.53 19.85
N LYS A 473 -1.71 32.95 18.75
CA LYS A 473 -0.73 34.05 18.72
C LYS A 473 -1.31 35.35 19.29
N GLN A 474 -2.55 35.69 18.95
CA GLN A 474 -3.25 36.88 19.45
C GLN A 474 -3.44 36.87 20.98
N ILE A 475 -3.61 35.69 21.59
CA ILE A 475 -3.71 35.55 23.05
C ILE A 475 -2.38 35.84 23.73
N ASN A 476 -1.27 35.27 23.23
CA ASN A 476 0.06 35.47 23.81
C ASN A 476 0.51 36.94 23.78
N VAL A 477 0.16 37.69 22.72
CA VAL A 477 0.49 39.12 22.60
C VAL A 477 -0.28 40.01 23.61
N GLN A 478 -1.47 39.58 24.05
CA GLN A 478 -2.26 40.33 25.04
C GLN A 478 -1.88 40.02 26.49
N VAL A 479 -1.29 38.84 26.76
CA VAL A 479 -0.75 38.49 28.09
C VAL A 479 0.58 39.21 28.36
N SER A 480 1.38 39.53 27.33
CA SER A 480 2.63 40.31 27.47
C SER A 480 2.43 41.84 27.57
N LYS A 481 1.18 42.32 27.52
CA LYS A 481 0.80 43.75 27.61
C LYS A 481 0.01 44.09 28.87
N LEU A 482 -0.19 43.12 29.75
CA LEU A 482 -0.65 43.26 31.14
C LEU A 482 0.56 42.98 32.05
#